data_AF-A0A9D5V0R1-F1
#
_entry.id   AF-A0A9D5V0R1-F1
#
_cell.length_a   1.000
_cell.length_b   1.000
_cell.length_c   1.000
_cell.angle_alpha   90.00
_cell.angle_beta   90.00
_cell.angle_gamma   90.00
#
_symmetry.space_group_name_H-M   'P 1'
#
loop_
_entity.id
_entity.type
_entity.pdbx_description
1 polymer ?
#
loop_
_entity_poly.entity_id
_entity_poly.type
_entity_poly.pdbx_seq_one_letter_code
_entity_poly.pdbx_strand_id
1 'polypeptide(L)'
;MTALRFKNTHQEIQEIRTRLLLCTGVSYSFSSVKSIVDSRLNSLQNLIGTDAGDELHRYVIVGSVAALETFHRGTIVSIVDSGDEYKARASQIISEKFLLTEALNWLSGSTVTFGEFIAHNAPCNSTTDLVYWLSKLLDCDTKISLAKVISPADRRTEFPDLIVDNVDSLLASLAETFRLRHIFAHEAAPSVNVNADKCRELHKSIVVWVSAIDALLWATIYKDFPYNQAEMNQFAYSEVLKARKELATAMKKALSNARASEGSTWLRKNHFAWKDATMDWSRQTYGSLEGTLWPAVYGADLAKAIRTRTEQILDWNKWQSGDTIPI
;
A
#
# COMPACT_ATOMS: atom_id res chain seq x y z
N MET A 1 6.14 -6.62 -32.54
CA MET A 1 7.20 -6.76 -31.53
C MET A 1 6.72 -6.31 -30.14
N THR A 2 6.02 -5.18 -30.01
CA THR A 2 5.50 -4.67 -28.72
C THR A 2 4.51 -5.62 -28.03
N ALA A 3 3.51 -6.16 -28.74
CA ALA A 3 2.52 -7.07 -28.17
C ALA A 3 3.08 -8.41 -27.61
N LEU A 4 4.21 -8.89 -28.15
CA LEU A 4 4.89 -10.11 -27.68
C LEU A 4 5.66 -9.84 -26.37
N ARG A 5 6.23 -8.63 -26.23
CA ARG A 5 6.95 -8.20 -25.02
C ARG A 5 6.00 -8.02 -23.83
N PHE A 6 4.82 -7.44 -24.05
CA PHE A 6 3.83 -7.23 -22.99
C PHE A 6 3.13 -8.51 -22.51
N LYS A 7 2.94 -9.49 -23.40
CA LYS A 7 2.41 -10.82 -23.00
C LYS A 7 3.37 -11.55 -22.06
N ASN A 8 4.69 -11.38 -22.27
CA ASN A 8 5.71 -11.87 -21.35
C ASN A 8 5.70 -11.10 -20.01
N THR A 9 5.61 -9.76 -20.04
CA THR A 9 5.54 -8.95 -18.81
C THR A 9 4.38 -9.35 -17.89
N HIS A 10 3.20 -9.63 -18.46
CA HIS A 10 2.06 -10.08 -17.68
C HIS A 10 2.34 -11.41 -16.95
N GLN A 11 2.91 -12.39 -17.66
CA GLN A 11 3.28 -13.68 -17.08
C GLN A 11 4.36 -13.53 -16.01
N GLU A 12 5.39 -12.73 -16.26
CA GLU A 12 6.46 -12.45 -15.30
C GLU A 12 5.93 -11.83 -14.00
N ILE A 13 5.00 -10.86 -14.08
CA ILE A 13 4.36 -10.26 -12.90
C ILE A 13 3.57 -11.31 -12.11
N GLN A 14 2.81 -12.18 -12.78
CA GLN A 14 2.07 -13.26 -12.11
C GLN A 14 3.01 -14.26 -11.42
N GLU A 15 4.12 -14.61 -12.06
CA GLU A 15 5.12 -15.51 -11.47
C GLU A 15 5.80 -14.90 -10.24
N ILE A 16 6.12 -13.60 -10.28
CA ILE A 16 6.67 -12.87 -9.14
C ILE A 16 5.66 -12.87 -8.00
N ARG A 17 4.39 -12.56 -8.28
CA ARG A 17 3.30 -12.56 -7.28
C ARG A 17 3.15 -13.92 -6.60
N THR A 18 3.21 -14.99 -7.39
CA THR A 18 3.12 -16.37 -6.90
C THR A 18 4.31 -16.71 -5.99
N ARG A 19 5.52 -16.29 -6.36
CA ARG A 19 6.75 -16.50 -5.56
C ARG A 19 6.76 -15.72 -4.25
N LEU A 20 6.16 -14.54 -4.22
CA LEU A 20 6.01 -13.72 -3.01
C LEU A 20 4.89 -14.21 -2.08
N LEU A 21 4.21 -15.33 -2.42
CA LEU A 21 3.08 -15.90 -1.68
C LEU A 21 1.94 -14.89 -1.44
N LEU A 22 1.81 -13.89 -2.31
CA LEU A 22 0.72 -12.89 -2.27
C LEU A 22 -0.61 -13.47 -2.81
N CYS A 23 -0.64 -14.77 -3.09
CA CYS A 23 -1.79 -15.50 -3.62
C CYS A 23 -2.70 -16.03 -2.51
N THR A 24 -3.41 -15.14 -1.82
CA THR A 24 -4.58 -15.52 -1.00
C THR A 24 -5.80 -14.67 -1.28
N GLY A 25 -6.03 -14.24 -2.54
CA GLY A 25 -7.26 -13.51 -2.91
C GLY A 25 -7.48 -12.16 -2.18
N VAL A 26 -6.53 -11.76 -1.33
CA VAL A 26 -6.47 -10.48 -0.63
C VAL A 26 -5.55 -9.58 -1.43
N SER A 27 -6.01 -8.37 -1.72
CA SER A 27 -5.26 -7.31 -2.39
C SER A 27 -3.81 -7.23 -1.92
N TYR A 28 -2.91 -6.94 -2.86
CA TYR A 28 -1.53 -6.54 -2.58
C TYR A 28 -1.52 -5.49 -1.46
N SER A 29 -1.04 -5.86 -0.27
CA SER A 29 -0.93 -4.93 0.86
C SER A 29 0.54 -4.64 1.12
N PHE A 30 0.88 -3.35 1.13
CA PHE A 30 2.23 -2.87 1.44
C PHE A 30 2.75 -3.45 2.77
N SER A 31 1.88 -3.59 3.78
CA SER A 31 2.22 -4.17 5.07
C SER A 31 2.69 -5.63 4.97
N SER A 32 2.11 -6.41 4.05
CA SER A 32 2.53 -7.79 3.81
C SER A 32 3.91 -7.86 3.16
N VAL A 33 4.18 -7.00 2.16
CA VAL A 33 5.51 -6.91 1.53
C VAL A 33 6.56 -6.47 2.54
N LYS A 34 6.27 -5.43 3.33
CA LYS A 34 7.17 -4.95 4.38
C LYS A 34 7.49 -6.05 5.39
N SER A 35 6.48 -6.79 5.87
CA SER A 35 6.68 -7.89 6.82
C SER A 35 7.59 -9.00 6.26
N ILE A 36 7.41 -9.38 4.99
CA ILE A 36 8.28 -10.35 4.32
C ILE A 36 9.72 -9.83 4.22
N VAL A 37 9.89 -8.56 3.83
CA VAL A 37 11.20 -7.91 3.72
C VAL A 37 11.88 -7.82 5.08
N ASP A 38 11.18 -7.38 6.14
CA ASP A 38 11.71 -7.29 7.49
C ASP A 38 12.15 -8.67 8.00
N SER A 39 11.31 -9.69 7.81
CA SER A 39 11.63 -11.08 8.17
C SER A 39 12.88 -11.58 7.45
N ARG A 40 13.00 -11.26 6.16
CA ARG A 40 14.18 -11.62 5.35
C ARG A 40 15.43 -10.90 5.83
N LEU A 41 15.36 -9.59 6.08
CA LEU A 41 16.49 -8.80 6.57
C LEU A 41 16.95 -9.29 7.94
N ASN A 42 16.01 -9.55 8.87
CA ASN A 42 16.34 -10.12 10.18
C ASN A 42 17.03 -11.48 10.07
N SER A 43 16.57 -12.34 9.15
CA SER A 43 17.20 -13.64 8.90
C SER A 43 18.64 -13.49 8.38
N LEU A 44 18.89 -12.52 7.50
CA LEU A 44 20.23 -12.23 6.97
C LEU A 44 21.15 -11.64 8.04
N GLN A 45 20.64 -10.80 8.93
CA GLN A 45 21.41 -10.23 10.04
C GLN A 45 22.03 -11.31 10.93
N ASN A 46 21.29 -12.41 11.17
CA ASN A 46 21.75 -13.54 12.00
C ASN A 46 22.92 -14.33 11.37
N LEU A 47 23.21 -14.11 10.09
CA LEU A 47 24.32 -14.76 9.39
C LEU A 47 25.64 -13.99 9.52
N ILE A 48 25.58 -12.70 9.92
CA ILE A 48 26.73 -11.81 9.97
C ILE A 48 27.60 -12.10 11.20
N GLY A 49 28.88 -12.41 10.96
CA GLY A 49 29.85 -12.72 12.02
C GLY A 49 29.83 -14.17 12.50
N THR A 50 29.20 -15.07 11.74
CA THR A 50 29.28 -16.52 12.00
C THR A 50 30.59 -17.10 11.45
N ASP A 51 30.97 -18.29 11.93
CA ASP A 51 32.21 -18.98 11.54
C ASP A 51 32.27 -19.40 10.05
N ALA A 52 31.17 -19.23 9.31
CA ALA A 52 31.05 -19.55 7.90
C ALA A 52 31.85 -18.60 6.96
N GLY A 53 32.44 -17.52 7.49
CA GLY A 53 33.44 -16.71 6.80
C GLY A 53 32.90 -15.71 5.75
N ASP A 54 33.82 -15.17 4.94
CA ASP A 54 33.58 -14.04 4.03
C ASP A 54 32.53 -14.32 2.93
N GLU A 55 32.39 -15.57 2.47
CA GLU A 55 31.39 -15.94 1.46
C GLU A 55 29.95 -15.74 1.95
N LEU A 56 29.70 -15.98 3.24
CA LEU A 56 28.38 -15.73 3.81
C LEU A 56 28.07 -14.23 3.88
N HIS A 57 29.07 -13.39 4.12
CA HIS A 57 28.90 -11.93 4.06
C HIS A 57 28.57 -11.45 2.63
N ARG A 58 29.19 -12.05 1.60
CA ARG A 58 28.83 -11.78 0.19
C ARG A 58 27.38 -12.13 -0.08
N TYR A 59 26.92 -13.29 0.39
CA TYR A 59 25.52 -13.69 0.30
C TYR A 59 24.58 -12.73 1.04
N VAL A 60 24.94 -12.27 2.24
CA VAL A 60 24.15 -11.28 2.99
C VAL A 60 23.96 -10.00 2.20
N ILE A 61 25.02 -9.49 1.55
CA ILE A 61 24.94 -8.29 0.72
C ILE A 61 23.99 -8.49 -0.47
N VAL A 62 24.18 -9.57 -1.22
CA VAL A 62 23.32 -9.90 -2.38
C VAL A 62 21.86 -10.09 -1.94
N GLY A 63 21.64 -10.84 -0.85
CA GLY A 63 20.33 -11.09 -0.29
C GLY A 63 19.65 -9.83 0.25
N SER A 64 20.40 -8.89 0.81
CA SER A 64 19.86 -7.63 1.32
C SER A 64 19.41 -6.72 0.18
N VAL A 65 20.19 -6.65 -0.92
CA VAL A 65 19.76 -5.92 -2.13
C VAL A 65 18.52 -6.55 -2.75
N ALA A 66 18.42 -7.88 -2.81
CA ALA A 66 17.20 -8.54 -3.32
C ALA A 66 15.97 -8.22 -2.45
N ALA A 67 16.13 -8.11 -1.13
CA ALA A 67 15.06 -7.67 -0.23
C ALA A 67 14.69 -6.20 -0.47
N LEU A 68 15.69 -5.32 -0.69
CA LEU A 68 15.47 -3.92 -1.05
C LEU A 68 14.74 -3.76 -2.39
N GLU A 69 15.11 -4.54 -3.41
CA GLU A 69 14.42 -4.55 -4.72
C GLU A 69 12.94 -4.96 -4.55
N THR A 70 12.66 -5.97 -3.74
CA THR A 70 11.30 -6.40 -3.41
C THR A 70 10.50 -5.29 -2.71
N PHE A 71 11.12 -4.66 -1.71
CA PHE A 71 10.54 -3.53 -0.98
C PHE A 71 10.25 -2.33 -1.90
N HIS A 72 11.21 -1.97 -2.76
CA HIS A 72 11.07 -0.86 -3.68
C HIS A 72 9.90 -1.07 -4.64
N ARG A 73 9.79 -2.26 -5.23
CA ARG A 73 8.67 -2.60 -6.12
C ARG A 73 7.34 -2.51 -5.37
N GLY A 74 7.24 -3.09 -4.18
CA GLY A 74 6.00 -3.01 -3.40
C GLY A 74 5.64 -1.61 -2.92
N THR A 75 6.64 -0.77 -2.66
CA THR A 75 6.45 0.65 -2.39
C THR A 75 5.82 1.36 -3.59
N ILE A 76 6.33 1.12 -4.81
CA ILE A 76 5.77 1.71 -6.03
C ILE A 76 4.34 1.26 -6.26
N VAL A 77 4.06 -0.04 -6.17
CA VAL A 77 2.68 -0.56 -6.29
C VAL A 77 1.76 0.18 -5.33
N SER A 78 2.18 0.28 -4.07
CA SER A 78 1.38 0.91 -3.04
C SER A 78 1.14 2.40 -3.25
N ILE A 79 2.14 3.16 -3.71
CA ILE A 79 1.95 4.58 -3.98
C ILE A 79 1.00 4.75 -5.16
N VAL A 80 1.24 4.03 -6.26
CA VAL A 80 0.48 4.17 -7.50
C VAL A 80 -0.98 3.76 -7.33
N ASP A 81 -1.24 2.66 -6.62
CA ASP A 81 -2.60 2.16 -6.43
C ASP A 81 -3.37 2.89 -5.30
N SER A 82 -2.72 3.81 -4.56
CA SER A 82 -3.38 4.57 -3.48
C SER A 82 -4.30 5.69 -3.96
N GLY A 83 -4.15 6.19 -5.19
CA GLY A 83 -4.95 7.31 -5.70
C GLY A 83 -4.67 7.66 -7.15
N ASP A 84 -5.65 8.28 -7.82
CA ASP A 84 -5.57 8.61 -9.24
C ASP A 84 -4.51 9.66 -9.54
N GLU A 85 -4.20 10.55 -8.59
CA GLU A 85 -3.10 11.50 -8.71
C GLU A 85 -1.73 10.80 -8.82
N TYR A 86 -1.54 9.66 -8.15
CA TYR A 86 -0.30 8.88 -8.22
C TYR A 86 -0.22 8.09 -9.52
N LYS A 87 -1.35 7.56 -10.01
CA LYS A 87 -1.42 6.94 -11.34
C LYS A 87 -1.08 7.93 -12.45
N ALA A 88 -1.61 9.15 -12.36
CA ALA A 88 -1.31 10.22 -13.30
C ALA A 88 0.20 10.53 -13.33
N ARG A 89 0.82 10.72 -12.16
CA ARG A 89 2.28 10.92 -12.06
C ARG A 89 3.06 9.73 -12.62
N ALA A 90 2.70 8.50 -12.26
CA ALA A 90 3.36 7.29 -12.74
C ALA A 90 3.34 7.16 -14.28
N SER A 91 2.21 7.47 -14.90
CA SER A 91 2.06 7.44 -16.36
C SER A 91 2.94 8.46 -17.11
N GLN A 92 3.37 9.53 -16.45
CA GLN A 92 4.27 10.53 -17.03
C GLN A 92 5.75 10.11 -16.96
N ILE A 93 6.10 9.24 -16.01
CA ILE A 93 7.48 8.81 -15.76
C ILE A 93 7.86 7.64 -16.68
N ILE A 94 6.91 6.77 -17.01
CA ILE A 94 7.17 5.59 -17.83
C ILE A 94 7.43 5.99 -19.28
N SER A 95 8.54 5.52 -19.84
CA SER A 95 8.95 5.81 -21.22
C SER A 95 8.17 4.99 -22.26
N GLU A 96 7.61 3.85 -21.86
CA GLU A 96 6.89 2.95 -22.75
C GLU A 96 5.44 3.42 -22.95
N LYS A 97 5.09 3.74 -24.21
CA LYS A 97 3.71 3.99 -24.62
C LYS A 97 2.97 2.67 -24.77
N PHE A 98 1.87 2.50 -24.05
CA PHE A 98 1.04 1.29 -24.07
C PHE A 98 -0.06 1.37 -25.15
N LEU A 99 -0.52 0.20 -25.61
CA LEU A 99 -1.69 0.12 -26.49
C LEU A 99 -2.98 0.22 -25.67
N LEU A 100 -4.01 0.87 -26.21
CA LEU A 100 -5.31 1.06 -25.55
C LEU A 100 -5.96 -0.27 -25.11
N THR A 101 -5.75 -1.33 -25.88
CA THR A 101 -6.25 -2.68 -25.57
C THR A 101 -5.62 -3.30 -24.32
N GLU A 102 -4.39 -2.92 -23.99
CA GLU A 102 -3.68 -3.41 -22.80
C GLU A 102 -4.13 -2.64 -21.55
N ALA A 103 -4.28 -1.31 -21.69
CA ALA A 103 -4.89 -0.47 -20.68
C ALA A 103 -6.32 -0.94 -20.33
N LEU A 104 -7.10 -1.35 -21.33
CA LEU A 104 -8.44 -1.91 -21.12
C LEU A 104 -8.41 -3.24 -20.36
N ASN A 105 -7.41 -4.12 -20.55
CA ASN A 105 -7.29 -5.34 -19.75
C ASN A 105 -6.96 -5.05 -18.28
N TRP A 106 -6.13 -4.04 -18.00
CA TRP A 106 -5.84 -3.60 -16.63
C TRP A 106 -7.06 -2.97 -15.94
N LEU A 107 -7.92 -2.30 -16.70
CA LEU A 107 -9.16 -1.69 -16.21
C LEU A 107 -10.32 -2.69 -16.10
N SER A 108 -10.33 -3.77 -16.90
CA SER A 108 -11.47 -4.68 -17.02
C SER A 108 -11.28 -6.05 -16.35
N GLY A 109 -10.06 -6.46 -16.00
CA GLY A 109 -9.79 -7.80 -15.46
C GLY A 109 -8.73 -7.79 -14.35
N SER A 110 -9.13 -8.24 -13.17
CA SER A 110 -8.42 -8.26 -11.87
C SER A 110 -7.15 -9.11 -11.77
N THR A 111 -6.33 -9.23 -12.82
CA THR A 111 -5.12 -10.07 -12.80
C THR A 111 -3.88 -9.29 -12.40
N VAL A 112 -3.64 -8.09 -12.95
CA VAL A 112 -2.47 -7.23 -12.63
C VAL A 112 -2.92 -5.78 -12.45
N THR A 113 -2.47 -5.11 -11.38
CA THR A 113 -2.79 -3.69 -11.14
C THR A 113 -1.89 -2.76 -11.95
N PHE A 114 -2.32 -1.51 -12.13
CA PHE A 114 -1.48 -0.50 -12.78
C PHE A 114 -0.19 -0.26 -11.98
N GLY A 115 -0.27 -0.23 -10.64
CA GLY A 115 0.91 -0.17 -9.78
C GLY A 115 1.89 -1.32 -10.01
N GLU A 116 1.42 -2.56 -10.13
CA GLU A 116 2.27 -3.74 -10.41
C GLU A 116 3.00 -3.61 -11.75
N PHE A 117 2.33 -3.09 -12.78
CA PHE A 117 2.96 -2.82 -14.07
C PHE A 117 4.05 -1.73 -13.97
N ILE A 118 3.76 -0.62 -13.30
CA ILE A 118 4.74 0.47 -13.11
C ILE A 118 5.93 -0.04 -12.30
N ALA A 119 5.68 -0.75 -11.20
CA ALA A 119 6.72 -1.31 -10.35
C ALA A 119 7.60 -2.32 -11.08
N HIS A 120 7.06 -3.10 -12.03
CA HIS A 120 7.84 -4.01 -12.86
C HIS A 120 8.85 -3.26 -13.76
N ASN A 121 8.43 -2.12 -14.32
CA ASN A 121 9.26 -1.30 -15.21
C ASN A 121 10.21 -0.34 -14.48
N ALA A 122 10.02 -0.13 -13.18
CA ALA A 122 10.88 0.72 -12.39
C ALA A 122 12.26 0.09 -12.16
N PRO A 123 13.37 0.71 -12.61
CA PRO A 123 14.71 0.27 -12.25
C PRO A 123 14.95 0.38 -10.74
N CYS A 124 15.79 -0.51 -10.22
CA CYS A 124 16.23 -0.54 -8.83
C CYS A 124 17.68 -1.00 -8.76
N ASN A 125 18.57 -0.31 -9.48
CA ASN A 125 19.97 -0.71 -9.61
C ASN A 125 20.93 0.28 -8.93
N SER A 126 20.42 1.40 -8.45
CA SER A 126 21.19 2.47 -7.84
C SER A 126 20.36 3.27 -6.85
N THR A 127 21.04 4.04 -5.99
CA THR A 127 20.38 5.01 -5.11
C THR A 127 19.69 6.13 -5.87
N THR A 128 20.20 6.50 -7.05
CA THR A 128 19.56 7.45 -7.95
C THR A 128 18.19 6.95 -8.39
N ASP A 129 18.07 5.67 -8.76
CA ASP A 129 16.79 5.08 -9.15
C ASP A 129 15.78 5.16 -7.99
N LEU A 130 16.21 4.72 -6.80
CA LEU A 130 15.37 4.73 -5.59
C LEU A 130 14.81 6.12 -5.30
N VAL A 131 15.69 7.13 -5.24
CA VAL A 131 15.32 8.52 -4.93
C VAL A 131 14.47 9.12 -6.05
N TYR A 132 14.82 8.88 -7.32
CA TYR A 132 14.10 9.42 -8.46
C TYR A 132 12.64 8.97 -8.48
N TRP A 133 12.38 7.67 -8.40
CA TRP A 133 11.01 7.14 -8.44
C TRP A 133 10.16 7.66 -7.29
N LEU A 134 10.69 7.64 -6.07
CA LEU A 134 9.96 8.14 -4.91
C LEU A 134 9.69 9.65 -5.01
N SER A 135 10.67 10.43 -5.46
CA SER A 135 10.51 11.88 -5.60
C SER A 135 9.44 12.22 -6.62
N LYS A 136 9.40 11.49 -7.74
CA LYS A 136 8.42 11.70 -8.80
C LYS A 136 7.02 11.22 -8.43
N LEU A 137 6.90 10.09 -7.76
CA LEU A 137 5.59 9.55 -7.37
C LEU A 137 4.96 10.35 -6.22
N LEU A 138 5.76 10.77 -5.23
CA LEU A 138 5.30 11.53 -4.08
C LEU A 138 5.25 13.05 -4.31
N ASP A 139 5.79 13.52 -5.45
CA ASP A 139 5.90 14.95 -5.79
C ASP A 139 6.62 15.76 -4.70
N CYS A 140 7.76 15.23 -4.24
CA CYS A 140 8.59 15.87 -3.21
C CYS A 140 10.07 15.60 -3.45
N ASP A 141 10.96 16.38 -2.83
CA ASP A 141 12.37 15.99 -2.74
C ASP A 141 12.54 14.90 -1.67
N THR A 142 12.74 13.66 -2.10
CA THR A 142 12.87 12.53 -1.17
C THR A 142 14.06 12.69 -0.23
N LYS A 143 15.17 13.30 -0.64
CA LYS A 143 16.33 13.47 0.25
C LYS A 143 16.01 14.44 1.39
N ILE A 144 15.37 15.56 1.07
CA ILE A 144 14.92 16.54 2.07
C ILE A 144 13.89 15.90 3.02
N SER A 145 12.97 15.10 2.48
CA SER A 145 11.96 14.40 3.28
C SER A 145 12.57 13.36 4.22
N LEU A 146 13.56 12.59 3.75
CA LEU A 146 14.29 11.62 4.57
C LEU A 146 15.03 12.25 5.74
N ALA A 147 15.57 13.46 5.57
CA ALA A 147 16.27 14.19 6.64
C ALA A 147 15.36 14.61 7.81
N LYS A 148 14.04 14.50 7.65
CA LYS A 148 13.04 14.94 8.64
C LYS A 148 12.12 13.82 9.09
N VAL A 149 12.33 12.60 8.60
CA VAL A 149 11.37 11.52 8.79
C VAL A 149 11.49 10.94 10.20
N ILE A 150 10.34 10.83 10.85
CA ILE A 150 10.17 10.27 12.20
C ILE A 150 9.27 9.03 12.12
N SER A 151 9.42 8.12 13.07
CA SER A 151 8.53 6.98 13.18
C SER A 151 7.06 7.43 13.34
N PRO A 152 6.09 6.78 12.66
CA PRO A 152 4.69 7.07 12.88
C PRO A 152 4.26 6.84 14.34
N ALA A 153 4.92 5.92 15.04
CA ALA A 153 4.70 5.66 16.47
C ALA A 153 5.05 6.85 17.36
N ASP A 154 6.03 7.66 16.94
CA ASP A 154 6.60 8.74 17.75
C ASP A 154 6.00 10.11 17.42
N ARG A 155 5.00 10.19 16.52
CA ARG A 155 4.34 11.45 16.14
C ARG A 155 3.74 12.25 17.29
N ARG A 156 3.43 11.57 18.39
CA ARG A 156 2.83 12.14 19.59
C ARG A 156 3.85 12.47 20.67
N THR A 157 5.11 12.13 20.44
CA THR A 157 6.24 12.42 21.33
C THR A 157 6.70 13.86 21.10
N GLU A 158 7.06 14.56 22.17
CA GLU A 158 7.49 15.97 22.11
C GLU A 158 8.82 16.14 21.37
N PHE A 159 9.72 15.16 21.50
CA PHE A 159 11.04 15.12 20.86
C PHE A 159 11.24 13.77 20.16
N PRO A 160 10.66 13.55 18.98
CA PRO A 160 10.82 12.30 18.25
C PRO A 160 12.23 12.21 17.63
N ASP A 161 12.83 11.03 17.74
CA ASP A 161 14.10 10.74 17.07
C ASP A 161 13.89 10.63 15.55
N LEU A 162 14.88 11.13 14.79
CA LEU A 162 14.92 10.94 13.35
C LEU A 162 15.30 9.49 13.04
N ILE A 163 14.66 8.90 12.02
CA ILE A 163 15.04 7.56 11.56
C ILE A 163 16.39 7.59 10.84
N VAL A 164 16.71 8.71 10.19
CA VAL A 164 17.94 8.89 9.40
C VAL A 164 18.76 10.02 9.98
N ASP A 165 19.87 9.68 10.64
CA ASP A 165 20.80 10.66 11.22
C ASP A 165 21.49 11.52 10.14
N ASN A 166 21.94 10.87 9.06
CA ASN A 166 22.63 11.52 7.95
C ASN A 166 22.25 10.87 6.61
N VAL A 167 21.49 11.62 5.80
CA VAL A 167 20.97 11.13 4.52
C VAL A 167 22.08 10.85 3.52
N ASP A 168 23.12 11.68 3.44
CA ASP A 168 24.21 11.48 2.49
C ASP A 168 25.04 10.24 2.83
N SER A 169 25.30 10.01 4.13
CA SER A 169 25.96 8.78 4.58
C SER A 169 25.11 7.55 4.29
N LEU A 170 23.80 7.60 4.53
CA LEU A 170 22.87 6.51 4.20
C LEU A 170 22.92 6.17 2.71
N LEU A 171 22.82 7.19 1.84
CA LEU A 171 22.86 7.01 0.39
C LEU A 171 24.24 6.52 -0.09
N ALA A 172 25.34 6.94 0.53
CA ALA A 172 26.67 6.43 0.21
C ALA A 172 26.81 4.94 0.55
N SER A 173 26.35 4.51 1.73
CA SER A 173 26.36 3.09 2.12
C SER A 173 25.47 2.24 1.22
N LEU A 174 24.30 2.73 0.81
CA LEU A 174 23.44 2.04 -0.15
C LEU A 174 24.09 1.93 -1.54
N ALA A 175 24.73 3.00 -2.01
CA ALA A 175 25.44 2.98 -3.29
C ALA A 175 26.58 1.95 -3.29
N GLU A 176 27.34 1.87 -2.20
CA GLU A 176 28.36 0.84 -2.01
C GLU A 176 27.75 -0.57 -1.98
N THR A 177 26.59 -0.72 -1.36
CA THR A 177 25.87 -2.00 -1.31
C THR A 177 25.45 -2.48 -2.70
N PHE A 178 24.94 -1.60 -3.57
CA PHE A 178 24.65 -1.91 -4.97
C PHE A 178 25.91 -2.27 -5.75
N ARG A 179 27.00 -1.52 -5.57
CA ARG A 179 28.29 -1.80 -6.21
C ARG A 179 28.81 -3.19 -5.84
N LEU A 180 28.81 -3.53 -4.56
CA LEU A 180 29.24 -4.84 -4.07
C LEU A 180 28.32 -5.97 -4.53
N ARG A 181 26.99 -5.76 -4.57
CA ARG A 181 26.07 -6.73 -5.17
C ARG A 181 26.39 -6.98 -6.64
N HIS A 182 26.72 -5.94 -7.41
CA HIS A 182 27.12 -6.12 -8.81
C HIS A 182 28.35 -7.03 -8.91
N ILE A 183 29.39 -6.73 -8.13
CA ILE A 183 30.62 -7.52 -8.07
C ILE A 183 30.30 -8.96 -7.66
N PHE A 184 29.68 -9.20 -6.50
CA PHE A 184 29.48 -10.56 -5.98
C PHE A 184 28.52 -11.41 -6.82
N ALA A 185 27.56 -10.80 -7.51
CA ALA A 185 26.61 -11.54 -8.33
C ALA A 185 27.14 -11.84 -9.75
N HIS A 186 28.01 -10.98 -10.30
CA HIS A 186 28.40 -11.05 -11.72
C HIS A 186 29.91 -11.18 -11.95
N GLU A 187 30.73 -10.93 -10.94
CA GLU A 187 32.18 -11.03 -10.99
C GLU A 187 32.68 -12.09 -10.00
N ALA A 188 33.56 -12.99 -10.43
CA ALA A 188 34.15 -14.00 -9.53
C ALA A 188 35.01 -13.37 -8.41
N ALA A 189 35.44 -12.11 -8.60
CA ALA A 189 36.17 -11.21 -7.71
C ALA A 189 36.69 -11.79 -6.37
N PRO A 190 37.64 -12.75 -6.40
CA PRO A 190 38.06 -13.47 -5.19
C PRO A 190 38.84 -12.57 -4.22
N SER A 191 39.37 -11.45 -4.69
CA SER A 191 40.11 -10.47 -3.89
C SER A 191 39.22 -9.47 -3.15
N VAL A 192 37.92 -9.41 -3.45
CA VAL A 192 37.00 -8.48 -2.79
C VAL A 192 36.42 -9.15 -1.55
N ASN A 193 36.94 -8.79 -0.38
CA ASN A 193 36.50 -9.33 0.90
C ASN A 193 35.75 -8.27 1.69
N VAL A 194 34.68 -8.71 2.36
CA VAL A 194 33.88 -7.87 3.26
C VAL A 194 33.84 -8.56 4.61
N ASN A 195 34.46 -7.92 5.60
CA ASN A 195 34.43 -8.39 6.97
C ASN A 195 33.04 -8.20 7.61
N ALA A 196 32.84 -8.80 8.79
CA ALA A 196 31.56 -8.76 9.49
C ALA A 196 31.08 -7.33 9.79
N ASP A 197 31.99 -6.43 10.18
CA ASP A 197 31.64 -5.05 10.53
C ASP A 197 31.13 -4.26 9.33
N LYS A 198 31.83 -4.35 8.19
CA LYS A 198 31.40 -3.68 6.97
C LYS A 198 30.10 -4.30 6.43
N CYS A 199 29.95 -5.62 6.51
CA CYS A 199 28.70 -6.30 6.17
C CYS A 199 27.53 -5.79 7.02
N ARG A 200 27.75 -5.65 8.34
CA ARG A 200 26.75 -5.13 9.29
C ARG A 200 26.36 -3.68 8.98
N GLU A 201 27.33 -2.83 8.67
CA GLU A 201 27.10 -1.43 8.27
C GLU A 201 26.21 -1.35 7.02
N LEU A 202 26.58 -2.07 5.96
CA LEU A 202 25.87 -2.07 4.68
C LEU A 202 24.45 -2.67 4.82
N HIS A 203 24.31 -3.78 5.53
CA HIS A 203 23.01 -4.37 5.84
C HIS A 203 22.12 -3.40 6.65
N LYS A 204 22.67 -2.77 7.70
CA LYS A 204 21.95 -1.78 8.51
C LYS A 204 21.46 -0.61 7.66
N SER A 205 22.24 -0.16 6.67
CA SER A 205 21.81 0.92 5.78
C SER A 205 20.53 0.58 5.01
N ILE A 206 20.36 -0.68 4.58
CA ILE A 206 19.13 -1.15 3.93
C ILE A 206 17.96 -1.18 4.92
N VAL A 207 18.18 -1.68 6.13
CA VAL A 207 17.15 -1.70 7.19
C VAL A 207 16.67 -0.28 7.51
N VAL A 208 17.59 0.67 7.67
CA VAL A 208 17.27 2.08 7.90
C VAL A 208 16.48 2.67 6.73
N TRP A 209 16.89 2.38 5.49
CA TRP A 209 16.17 2.84 4.30
C TRP A 209 14.73 2.33 4.27
N VAL A 210 14.50 1.03 4.49
CA VAL A 210 13.17 0.41 4.53
C VAL A 210 12.28 1.10 5.57
N SER A 211 12.79 1.29 6.79
CA SER A 211 12.06 1.96 7.87
C SER A 211 11.76 3.44 7.56
N ALA A 212 12.73 4.15 6.98
CA ALA A 212 12.58 5.56 6.63
C ALA A 212 11.53 5.77 5.53
N ILE A 213 11.49 4.89 4.53
CA ILE A 213 10.47 4.94 3.46
C ILE A 213 9.09 4.57 4.00
N ASP A 214 8.96 3.53 4.82
CA ASP A 214 7.68 3.21 5.47
C ASP A 214 7.13 4.42 6.24
N ALA A 215 7.97 5.04 7.07
CA ALA A 215 7.60 6.24 7.80
C ALA A 215 7.24 7.43 6.88
N LEU A 216 7.95 7.59 5.76
CA LEU A 216 7.63 8.60 4.76
C LEU A 216 6.27 8.35 4.10
N LEU A 217 5.92 7.10 3.79
CA LEU A 217 4.59 6.75 3.26
C LEU A 217 3.51 7.11 4.27
N TRP A 218 3.73 6.78 5.55
CA TRP A 218 2.83 7.19 6.62
C TRP A 218 2.70 8.71 6.72
N ALA A 219 3.77 9.47 6.49
CA ALA A 219 3.73 10.93 6.52
C ALA A 219 3.07 11.56 5.30
N THR A 220 2.87 10.80 4.23
CA THR A 220 2.37 11.27 2.94
C THR A 220 1.06 10.59 2.56
N ILE A 221 1.14 9.42 1.93
CA ILE A 221 0.00 8.70 1.36
C ILE A 221 -0.93 8.10 2.42
N TYR A 222 -0.41 7.76 3.61
CA TYR A 222 -1.21 7.20 4.70
C TYR A 222 -1.45 8.16 5.86
N LYS A 223 -1.23 9.47 5.67
CA LYS A 223 -1.32 10.47 6.74
C LYS A 223 -2.68 10.49 7.46
N ASP A 224 -3.74 10.15 6.73
CA ASP A 224 -5.13 10.15 7.21
C ASP A 224 -5.60 8.76 7.65
N PHE A 225 -4.75 7.72 7.55
CA PHE A 225 -5.06 6.38 7.99
C PHE A 225 -4.66 6.15 9.45
N PRO A 226 -5.40 5.32 10.18
CA PRO A 226 -5.06 4.99 11.56
C PRO A 226 -3.80 4.10 11.62
N TYR A 227 -2.84 4.46 12.46
CA TYR A 227 -1.59 3.73 12.64
C TYR A 227 -1.70 2.67 13.75
N ASN A 228 -2.31 3.02 14.88
CA ASN A 228 -2.50 2.10 16.01
C ASN A 228 -3.97 1.72 16.21
N GLN A 229 -4.20 0.70 17.03
CA GLN A 229 -5.53 0.16 17.26
C GLN A 229 -6.54 1.17 17.84
N ALA A 230 -6.10 2.08 18.71
CA ALA A 230 -6.99 3.12 19.26
C ALA A 230 -7.44 4.07 18.14
N GLU A 231 -6.51 4.48 17.27
CA GLU A 231 -6.82 5.25 16.07
C GLU A 231 -7.72 4.47 15.11
N MET A 232 -7.51 3.15 14.94
CA MET A 232 -8.34 2.32 14.07
C MET A 232 -9.80 2.31 14.55
N ASN A 233 -10.01 2.14 15.85
CA ASN A 233 -11.34 2.17 16.45
C ASN A 233 -12.00 3.55 16.28
N GLN A 234 -11.23 4.63 16.49
CA GLN A 234 -11.72 6.00 16.31
C GLN A 234 -12.04 6.32 14.85
N PHE A 235 -11.19 5.90 13.92
CA PHE A 235 -11.37 6.04 12.48
C PHE A 235 -12.63 5.30 12.02
N ALA A 236 -12.79 4.03 12.37
CA ALA A 236 -13.97 3.24 12.02
C ALA A 236 -15.26 3.88 12.55
N TYR A 237 -15.25 4.41 13.78
CA TYR A 237 -16.37 5.16 14.32
C TYR A 237 -16.67 6.43 13.51
N SER A 238 -15.64 7.20 13.14
CA SER A 238 -15.80 8.42 12.33
C SER A 238 -16.41 8.12 10.94
N GLU A 239 -16.03 7.00 10.34
CA GLU A 239 -16.54 6.54 9.05
C GLU A 239 -18.02 6.14 9.15
N VAL A 240 -18.45 5.51 10.25
CA VAL A 240 -19.86 5.25 10.53
C VAL A 240 -20.64 6.56 10.64
N LEU A 241 -20.11 7.56 11.36
CA LEU A 241 -20.78 8.86 11.51
C LEU A 241 -20.91 9.58 10.16
N LYS A 242 -19.85 9.58 9.35
CA LYS A 242 -19.85 10.14 8.00
C LYS A 242 -20.89 9.45 7.13
N ALA A 243 -20.89 8.12 7.07
CA ALA A 243 -21.85 7.35 6.29
C ALA A 243 -23.30 7.60 6.75
N ARG A 244 -23.55 7.72 8.07
CA ARG A 244 -24.88 8.08 8.60
C ARG A 244 -25.34 9.47 8.13
N LYS A 245 -24.43 10.44 8.10
CA LYS A 245 -24.73 11.81 7.64
C LYS A 245 -25.08 11.82 6.15
N GLU A 246 -24.34 11.08 5.34
CA GLU A 246 -24.61 10.89 3.91
C GLU A 246 -25.98 10.21 3.68
N LEU A 247 -26.24 9.09 4.38
CA LEU A 247 -27.54 8.41 4.32
C LEU A 247 -28.69 9.31 4.74
N ALA A 248 -28.55 10.07 5.82
CA ALA A 248 -29.57 10.99 6.28
C ALA A 248 -29.87 12.08 5.24
N THR A 249 -28.85 12.56 4.54
CA THR A 249 -28.99 13.53 3.45
C THR A 249 -29.72 12.92 2.25
N ALA A 250 -29.33 11.71 1.83
CA ALA A 250 -30.01 10.97 0.76
C ALA A 250 -31.47 10.67 1.11
N MET A 251 -31.75 10.22 2.34
CA MET A 251 -33.09 9.95 2.85
C MET A 251 -33.96 11.21 2.87
N LYS A 252 -33.43 12.36 3.29
CA LYS A 252 -34.17 13.64 3.27
C LYS A 252 -34.58 14.01 1.84
N LYS A 253 -33.65 13.89 0.89
CA LYS A 253 -33.92 14.15 -0.55
C LYS A 253 -34.94 13.17 -1.12
N ALA A 254 -34.82 11.88 -0.79
CA ALA A 254 -35.76 10.86 -1.23
C ALA A 254 -37.17 11.09 -0.66
N LEU A 255 -37.28 11.48 0.61
CA LEU A 255 -38.56 11.79 1.24
C LEU A 255 -39.21 13.06 0.67
N SER A 256 -38.44 14.09 0.31
CA SER A 256 -39.00 15.28 -0.35
C SER A 256 -39.49 14.99 -1.77
N ASN A 257 -38.85 14.05 -2.46
CA ASN A 257 -39.17 13.69 -3.84
C ASN A 257 -40.28 12.64 -3.96
N ALA A 258 -40.65 11.96 -2.88
CA ALA A 258 -41.73 10.99 -2.85
C ALA A 258 -43.08 11.71 -3.11
N ARG A 259 -43.51 11.75 -4.38
CA ARG A 259 -44.69 12.50 -4.87
C ARG A 259 -46.05 12.04 -4.28
N ALA A 260 -46.07 10.94 -3.50
CA ALA A 260 -47.27 10.39 -2.87
C ALA A 260 -47.01 9.99 -1.39
N SER A 261 -48.05 10.11 -0.55
CA SER A 261 -48.00 9.71 0.87
C SER A 261 -47.60 8.24 1.04
N GLU A 262 -48.07 7.35 0.17
CA GLU A 262 -47.75 5.92 0.19
C GLU A 262 -46.26 5.63 -0.06
N GLY A 263 -45.63 6.31 -1.03
CA GLY A 263 -44.21 6.14 -1.32
C GLY A 263 -43.32 6.57 -0.15
N SER A 264 -43.65 7.72 0.49
CA SER A 264 -42.92 8.18 1.67
C SER A 264 -43.11 7.25 2.89
N THR A 265 -44.29 6.65 3.03
CA THR A 265 -44.63 5.71 4.11
C THR A 265 -43.89 4.40 3.94
N TRP A 266 -43.89 3.86 2.71
CA TRP A 266 -43.12 2.67 2.37
C TRP A 266 -41.62 2.88 2.60
N LEU A 267 -41.06 4.01 2.16
CA LEU A 267 -39.64 4.30 2.29
C LEU A 267 -39.18 4.32 3.76
N ARG A 268 -39.97 4.94 4.65
CA ARG A 268 -39.69 4.93 6.09
C ARG A 268 -39.74 3.52 6.66
N LYS A 269 -40.81 2.76 6.38
CA LYS A 269 -40.97 1.39 6.86
C LYS A 269 -39.82 0.49 6.40
N ASN A 270 -39.46 0.58 5.12
CA ASN A 270 -38.36 -0.20 4.55
C ASN A 270 -37.01 0.19 5.16
N HIS A 271 -36.75 1.48 5.39
CA HIS A 271 -35.53 1.92 6.07
C HIS A 271 -35.43 1.43 7.51
N PHE A 272 -36.52 1.46 8.28
CA PHE A 272 -36.53 0.91 9.64
C PHE A 272 -36.28 -0.60 9.65
N ALA A 273 -36.96 -1.36 8.78
CA ALA A 273 -36.74 -2.79 8.67
C ALA A 273 -35.29 -3.14 8.30
N TRP A 274 -34.70 -2.39 7.35
CA TRP A 274 -33.29 -2.52 7.00
C TRP A 274 -32.38 -2.25 8.21
N LYS A 275 -32.62 -1.14 8.92
CA LYS A 275 -31.82 -0.75 10.09
C LYS A 275 -31.85 -1.83 11.17
N ASP A 276 -33.03 -2.36 11.47
CA ASP A 276 -33.20 -3.38 12.51
C ASP A 276 -32.45 -4.66 12.11
N ALA A 277 -32.61 -5.12 10.86
CA ALA A 277 -31.91 -6.29 10.35
C ALA A 277 -30.38 -6.10 10.37
N THR A 278 -29.87 -4.94 9.96
CA THR A 278 -28.42 -4.65 9.99
C THR A 278 -27.89 -4.60 11.41
N MET A 279 -28.59 -3.95 12.34
CA MET A 279 -28.14 -3.85 13.73
C MET A 279 -28.19 -5.20 14.46
N ASP A 280 -29.19 -6.04 14.17
CA ASP A 280 -29.27 -7.39 14.72
C ASP A 280 -28.13 -8.26 14.17
N TRP A 281 -27.94 -8.29 12.84
CA TRP A 281 -26.82 -8.97 12.20
C TRP A 281 -25.49 -8.59 12.85
N SER A 282 -25.17 -7.30 12.93
CA SER A 282 -23.90 -6.87 13.50
C SER A 282 -23.75 -7.23 14.99
N ARG A 283 -24.83 -7.22 15.78
CA ARG A 283 -24.79 -7.68 17.18
C ARG A 283 -24.50 -9.17 17.28
N GLN A 284 -25.12 -9.99 16.45
CA GLN A 284 -24.91 -11.45 16.45
C GLN A 284 -23.52 -11.82 15.92
N THR A 285 -23.02 -11.10 14.92
CA THR A 285 -21.71 -11.36 14.33
C THR A 285 -20.57 -10.91 15.24
N TYR A 286 -20.66 -9.70 15.83
CA TYR A 286 -19.53 -9.07 16.51
C TYR A 286 -19.70 -8.94 18.02
N GLY A 287 -20.92 -8.98 18.55
CA GLY A 287 -21.21 -8.65 19.95
C GLY A 287 -20.70 -9.65 20.98
N SER A 288 -20.36 -10.88 20.56
CA SER A 288 -19.78 -11.93 21.40
C SER A 288 -18.27 -12.09 21.22
N LEU A 289 -17.66 -11.35 20.29
CA LEU A 289 -16.26 -11.52 19.96
C LEU A 289 -15.37 -10.74 20.93
N GLU A 290 -14.40 -11.45 21.51
CA GLU A 290 -13.41 -10.86 22.41
C GLU A 290 -12.21 -10.31 21.63
N GLY A 291 -11.67 -9.19 22.10
CA GLY A 291 -10.49 -8.57 21.52
C GLY A 291 -10.72 -7.13 21.07
N THR A 292 -9.63 -6.38 21.00
CA THR A 292 -9.67 -4.93 20.89
C THR A 292 -9.69 -4.41 19.45
N LEU A 293 -9.64 -5.31 18.46
CA LEU A 293 -9.79 -5.03 17.03
C LEU A 293 -11.25 -5.12 16.54
N TRP A 294 -12.11 -5.88 17.23
CA TRP A 294 -13.50 -6.07 16.80
C TRP A 294 -14.32 -4.77 16.69
N PRO A 295 -14.11 -3.74 17.53
CA PRO A 295 -14.79 -2.47 17.33
C PRO A 295 -14.47 -1.81 15.96
N ALA A 296 -13.22 -1.88 15.49
CA ALA A 296 -12.84 -1.35 14.18
C ALA A 296 -13.48 -2.17 13.04
N VAL A 297 -13.47 -3.51 13.15
CA VAL A 297 -14.09 -4.40 12.17
C VAL A 297 -15.60 -4.16 12.08
N TYR A 298 -16.27 -4.12 13.24
CA TYR A 298 -17.70 -3.79 13.35
C TYR A 298 -18.01 -2.44 12.71
N GLY A 299 -17.23 -1.40 13.04
CA GLY A 299 -17.42 -0.06 12.51
C GLY A 299 -17.25 -0.01 10.98
N ALA A 300 -16.24 -0.69 10.45
CA ALA A 300 -16.00 -0.77 9.01
C ALA A 300 -17.15 -1.47 8.27
N ASP A 301 -17.62 -2.61 8.77
CA ASP A 301 -18.73 -3.35 8.16
C ASP A 301 -20.05 -2.56 8.23
N LEU A 302 -20.32 -1.93 9.38
CA LEU A 302 -21.50 -1.09 9.54
C LEU A 302 -21.45 0.14 8.60
N ALA A 303 -20.30 0.81 8.48
CA ALA A 303 -20.14 1.93 7.56
C ALA A 303 -20.39 1.49 6.11
N LYS A 304 -19.86 0.33 5.70
CA LYS A 304 -20.11 -0.28 4.39
C LYS A 304 -21.60 -0.54 4.16
N ALA A 305 -22.29 -1.19 5.10
CA ALA A 305 -23.72 -1.44 5.01
C ALA A 305 -24.53 -0.14 4.84
N ILE A 306 -24.18 0.91 5.59
CA ILE A 306 -24.81 2.23 5.50
C ILE A 306 -24.57 2.88 4.13
N ARG A 307 -23.36 2.76 3.56
CA ARG A 307 -23.06 3.27 2.20
C ARG A 307 -23.84 2.55 1.13
N THR A 308 -23.87 1.22 1.16
CA THR A 308 -24.70 0.42 0.25
C THR A 308 -26.17 0.81 0.36
N ARG A 309 -26.67 1.07 1.57
CA ARG A 309 -28.03 1.57 1.73
C ARG A 309 -28.21 2.98 1.15
N THR A 310 -27.20 3.85 1.29
CA THR A 310 -27.21 5.19 0.71
C THR A 310 -27.34 5.11 -0.82
N GLU A 311 -26.58 4.24 -1.47
CA GLU A 311 -26.67 3.97 -2.91
C GLU A 311 -28.07 3.50 -3.31
N GLN A 312 -28.63 2.51 -2.62
CA GLN A 312 -30.01 2.04 -2.86
C GLN A 312 -31.04 3.17 -2.78
N ILE A 313 -30.90 4.09 -1.82
CA ILE A 313 -31.79 5.25 -1.66
C ILE A 313 -31.59 6.26 -2.78
N LEU A 314 -30.34 6.54 -3.16
CA LEU A 314 -30.02 7.45 -4.26
C LEU A 314 -30.58 6.91 -5.59
N ASP A 315 -30.45 5.61 -5.84
CA ASP A 315 -30.98 4.97 -7.03
C ASP A 315 -32.50 5.01 -7.02
N TRP A 316 -33.16 4.59 -5.93
CA TRP A 316 -34.62 4.73 -5.80
C TRP A 316 -35.09 6.17 -6.08
N ASN A 317 -34.36 7.17 -5.59
CA ASN A 317 -34.70 8.57 -5.81
C ASN A 317 -34.57 9.00 -7.29
N LYS A 318 -33.58 8.50 -8.03
CA LYS A 318 -33.46 8.72 -9.49
C LYS A 318 -34.69 8.17 -10.22
N TRP A 319 -35.12 6.96 -9.85
CA TRP A 319 -36.28 6.29 -10.46
C TRP A 319 -37.57 7.06 -10.22
N GLN A 320 -37.77 7.60 -9.02
CA GLN A 320 -38.93 8.45 -8.69
C GLN A 320 -38.91 9.81 -9.41
N SER A 321 -37.73 10.31 -9.77
CA SER A 321 -37.55 11.62 -10.41
C SER A 321 -37.74 11.58 -11.93
N GLY A 322 -37.73 10.38 -12.55
CA GLY A 322 -37.86 10.19 -14.00
C GLY A 322 -36.55 10.28 -14.78
N ASP A 323 -35.40 10.37 -14.09
CA ASP A 323 -34.09 10.33 -14.71
C ASP A 323 -33.77 8.87 -15.09
N THR A 324 -34.01 8.51 -16.36
CA THR A 324 -33.75 7.18 -16.90
C THR A 324 -32.26 6.81 -16.80
N ILE A 325 -31.98 5.66 -16.18
CA ILE A 325 -30.69 4.98 -16.30
C ILE A 325 -30.69 4.30 -17.69
N PRO A 326 -29.70 4.54 -18.57
CA PRO A 326 -29.57 3.76 -19.79
C PRO A 326 -29.27 2.32 -19.38
N ILE A 327 -30.13 1.40 -19.80
CA ILE A 327 -29.89 -0.05 -19.72
C ILE A 327 -28.79 -0.41 -20.72
#